data_AF-A0A2I2FJS8-F1
#
_entry.id   AF-A0A2I2FJS8-F1
#
_cell.length_a   1.000
_cell.length_b   1.000
_cell.length_c   1.000
_cell.angle_alpha   90.00
_cell.angle_beta   90.00
_cell.angle_gamma   90.00
#
_symmetry.space_group_name_H-M   'P 1'
#
loop_
_entity.id
_entity.type
_entity.pdbx_description
1 polymer ?
#
loop_
_entity_poly.entity_id
_entity_poly.type
_entity_poly.pdbx_seq_one_letter_code
_entity_poly.pdbx_strand_id
1 'polypeptide(L)'
;MNSPNPSREDYRALERAASTIVSLRRMFSASEPGEEGHGLDRVKVVRTLRGELMIPAENMVKGRAQQAITRFSMSTIATGGTGPQAQSGYKQAREARARLVSAVTILYVLSPVPKQLQSPSDFQPELLLSALQGYMNAAILSSLNALSRAITTPPILERTLNEVAAKCQDIFALEAILGNIRAPAHPLLPAISASDSTDKGSSSSNSNLVQPLHAALDTTSLPSYFWRSLASSLAMRAQEFLTRGGVAARTLRAGKDHLKREVRECVLRGSQLPTSILGAERRLGSETGTTSERTWEREAAVMVGAVTNVPDR
;
A
#
# COMPACT_ATOMS: atom_id res chain seq x y z
N MET A 1 -11.98 35.13 1.47
CA MET A 1 -11.69 34.23 2.62
C MET A 1 -11.86 32.81 2.16
N ASN A 2 -10.78 32.03 2.14
CA ASN A 2 -10.77 30.65 1.63
C ASN A 2 -10.87 29.72 2.84
N SER A 3 -12.04 29.15 3.11
CA SER A 3 -12.22 28.21 4.22
C SER A 3 -11.26 27.01 4.05
N PRO A 4 -10.55 26.58 5.10
CA PRO A 4 -9.71 25.40 5.01
C PRO A 4 -10.59 24.16 4.82
N ASN A 5 -10.21 23.30 3.87
CA ASN A 5 -10.88 22.03 3.66
C ASN A 5 -10.75 21.16 4.92
N PRO A 6 -11.85 20.70 5.54
CA PRO A 6 -11.82 19.96 6.81
C PRO A 6 -10.97 18.69 6.70
N SER A 7 -10.99 18.02 5.54
CA SER A 7 -10.16 16.83 5.29
C SER A 7 -8.66 17.09 5.48
N ARG A 8 -8.15 18.25 5.06
CA ARG A 8 -6.70 18.55 5.13
C ARG A 8 -6.23 18.80 6.56
N GLU A 9 -7.10 19.39 7.38
CA GLU A 9 -6.81 19.66 8.78
C GLU A 9 -6.89 18.38 9.61
N ASP A 10 -7.80 17.47 9.25
CA ASP A 10 -7.99 16.19 9.95
C ASP A 10 -6.72 15.34 9.97
N TYR A 11 -6.04 15.12 8.83
CA TYR A 11 -4.85 14.23 8.81
C TYR A 11 -3.65 14.83 9.56
N ARG A 12 -3.44 16.14 9.46
CA ARG A 12 -2.38 16.83 10.21
C ARG A 12 -2.68 16.91 11.71
N ALA A 13 -3.96 17.01 12.09
CA ALA A 13 -4.38 16.92 13.47
C ALA A 13 -4.16 15.51 14.02
N LEU A 14 -4.48 14.47 13.24
CA LEU A 14 -4.23 13.07 13.60
C LEU A 14 -2.74 12.78 13.79
N GLU A 15 -1.87 13.33 12.94
CA GLU A 15 -0.41 13.19 13.07
C GLU A 15 0.10 13.81 14.37
N ARG A 16 -0.33 15.04 14.70
CA ARG A 16 -0.01 15.69 15.98
C ARG A 16 -0.56 14.89 17.17
N ALA A 17 -1.78 14.38 17.07
CA ALA A 17 -2.37 13.54 18.10
C ALA A 17 -1.56 12.25 18.33
N ALA A 18 -1.10 11.61 17.25
CA ALA A 18 -0.22 10.44 17.33
C ALA A 18 1.09 10.76 18.06
N SER A 19 1.74 11.90 17.74
CA SER A 19 2.95 12.34 18.45
C SER A 19 2.69 12.56 19.94
N THR A 20 1.58 13.21 20.31
CA THR A 20 1.19 13.42 21.71
C THR A 20 0.94 12.11 22.43
N ILE A 21 0.23 11.16 21.81
CA ILE A 21 -0.03 9.82 22.36
C ILE A 21 1.29 9.09 22.64
N VAL A 22 2.25 9.18 21.73
CA VAL A 22 3.57 8.55 21.92
C VAL A 22 4.38 9.23 23.02
N SER A 23 4.32 10.56 23.14
CA SER A 23 4.94 11.28 24.26
C SER A 23 4.32 10.89 25.60
N LEU A 24 2.99 10.74 25.67
CA LEU A 24 2.30 10.23 26.86
C LEU A 24 2.72 8.79 27.19
N ARG A 25 2.82 7.92 26.17
CA ARG A 25 3.33 6.54 26.34
C ARG A 25 4.73 6.51 26.93
N ARG A 26 5.62 7.42 26.52
CA ARG A 26 6.96 7.54 27.12
C ARG A 26 6.92 7.85 28.60
N MET A 27 6.16 8.87 28.98
CA MET A 27 6.03 9.26 30.38
C MET A 27 5.47 8.12 31.24
N PHE A 28 4.52 7.35 30.70
CA PHE A 28 4.00 6.17 31.41
C PHE A 28 4.92 4.95 31.37
N SER A 29 5.80 4.81 30.37
CA SER A 29 6.74 3.69 30.29
C SER A 29 7.93 3.83 31.24
N ALA A 30 8.28 5.05 31.63
CA ALA A 30 9.37 5.36 32.57
C ALA A 30 8.94 5.12 34.03
N SER A 31 8.50 3.89 34.34
CA SER A 31 7.92 3.51 35.65
C SER A 31 8.92 2.82 36.60
N GLU A 32 10.20 2.71 36.24
CA GLU A 32 11.20 2.03 37.07
C GLU A 32 11.59 2.85 38.32
N PRO A 33 12.14 2.22 39.38
CA PRO A 33 12.55 2.94 40.59
C PRO A 33 13.62 3.99 40.27
N GLY A 34 13.29 5.27 40.44
CA GLY A 34 14.16 6.41 40.12
C GLY A 34 13.80 7.17 38.84
N GLU A 35 12.81 6.68 38.08
CA GLU A 35 12.30 7.36 36.89
C GLU A 35 11.07 8.24 37.19
N GLU A 36 10.79 9.22 36.31
CA GLU A 36 9.72 10.21 36.48
C GLU A 36 8.31 9.60 36.65
N GLY A 37 8.11 8.36 36.21
CA GLY A 37 6.83 7.66 36.27
C GLY A 37 6.66 6.69 37.44
N HIS A 38 7.63 6.60 38.35
CA HIS A 38 7.55 5.67 39.48
C HIS A 38 6.32 5.94 40.36
N GLY A 39 5.42 4.95 40.46
CA GLY A 39 4.21 5.03 41.28
C GLY A 39 3.02 5.74 40.63
N LEU A 40 3.13 6.26 39.40
CA LEU A 40 2.01 6.90 38.68
C LEU A 40 0.83 5.96 38.45
N ASP A 41 1.09 4.66 38.23
CA ASP A 41 0.03 3.66 38.01
C ASP A 41 -0.85 3.39 39.25
N ARG A 42 -0.36 3.80 40.45
CA ARG A 42 -1.13 3.71 41.70
C ARG A 42 -2.16 4.84 41.82
N VAL A 43 -2.01 5.93 41.04
CA VAL A 43 -2.91 7.09 41.08
C VAL A 43 -4.16 6.81 40.25
N LYS A 44 -5.35 6.86 40.88
CA LYS A 44 -6.64 6.56 40.24
C LYS A 44 -6.89 7.42 38.99
N VAL A 45 -6.59 8.72 39.05
CA VAL A 45 -6.75 9.64 37.92
C VAL A 45 -5.89 9.24 36.73
N VAL A 46 -4.65 8.80 36.97
CA VAL A 46 -3.73 8.34 35.91
C VAL A 46 -4.26 7.06 35.26
N ARG A 47 -4.79 6.12 36.06
CA ARG A 47 -5.41 4.90 35.55
C ARG A 47 -6.66 5.19 34.72
N THR A 48 -7.52 6.11 35.18
CA THR A 48 -8.70 6.56 34.45
C THR A 48 -8.31 7.26 33.14
N LEU A 49 -7.33 8.17 33.17
CA LEU A 49 -6.81 8.84 31.97
C LEU A 49 -6.27 7.83 30.95
N ARG A 50 -5.52 6.83 31.42
CA ARG A 50 -4.97 5.77 30.57
C ARG A 50 -6.08 4.90 29.94
N GLY A 51 -7.03 4.45 30.75
CA GLY A 51 -8.09 3.54 30.35
C GLY A 51 -9.18 4.18 29.48
N GLU A 52 -9.62 5.38 29.85
CA GLU A 52 -10.81 6.02 29.26
C GLU A 52 -10.47 7.03 28.18
N LEU A 53 -9.25 7.61 28.17
CA LEU A 53 -8.87 8.61 27.18
C LEU A 53 -7.75 8.14 26.26
N MET A 54 -6.64 7.64 26.82
CA MET A 54 -5.45 7.34 26.02
C MET A 54 -5.66 6.13 25.09
N ILE A 55 -6.11 4.99 25.64
CA ILE A 55 -6.32 3.77 24.84
C ILE A 55 -7.40 3.99 23.75
N PRO A 56 -8.57 4.60 24.04
CA PRO A 56 -9.56 4.87 23.00
C PRO A 56 -9.08 5.86 21.93
N ALA A 57 -8.36 6.93 22.32
CA ALA A 57 -7.80 7.89 21.38
C ALA A 57 -6.78 7.23 20.45
N GLU A 58 -5.92 6.36 20.99
CA GLU A 58 -4.96 5.60 20.20
C GLU A 58 -5.65 4.65 19.21
N ASN A 59 -6.63 3.88 19.66
CA ASN A 59 -7.39 2.98 18.80
C ASN A 59 -8.11 3.74 17.68
N MET A 60 -8.64 4.93 17.97
CA MET A 60 -9.25 5.81 16.98
C MET A 60 -8.23 6.27 15.94
N VAL A 61 -7.08 6.81 16.37
CA VAL A 61 -6.03 7.29 15.45
C VAL A 61 -5.48 6.15 14.60
N LYS A 62 -5.20 4.99 15.21
CA LYS A 62 -4.79 3.77 14.52
C LYS A 62 -5.82 3.33 13.47
N GLY A 63 -7.09 3.22 13.86
CA GLY A 63 -8.16 2.80 12.96
C GLY A 63 -8.34 3.75 11.76
N ARG A 64 -8.25 5.06 11.99
CA ARG A 64 -8.31 6.07 10.92
C ARG A 64 -7.11 5.98 9.96
N ALA A 65 -5.91 5.76 10.47
CA ALA A 65 -4.72 5.60 9.64
C ALA A 65 -4.77 4.29 8.81
N GLN A 66 -5.19 3.18 9.40
CA GLN A 66 -5.41 1.92 8.67
C GLN A 66 -6.49 2.06 7.58
N GLN A 67 -7.58 2.78 7.88
CA GLN A 67 -8.64 3.05 6.91
C GLN A 67 -8.14 3.92 5.75
N ALA A 68 -7.24 4.87 5.99
CA ALA A 68 -6.66 5.70 4.95
C ALA A 68 -5.79 4.90 3.97
N ILE A 69 -5.03 3.92 4.46
CA ILE A 69 -4.24 3.00 3.61
C ILE A 69 -5.17 2.07 2.82
N THR A 70 -6.15 1.45 3.48
CA THR A 70 -7.05 0.49 2.83
C THR A 70 -7.94 1.11 1.75
N ARG A 71 -8.26 2.40 1.87
CA ARG A 71 -9.03 3.16 0.87
C ARG A 71 -8.18 3.88 -0.17
N PHE A 72 -6.87 3.65 -0.18
CA PHE A 72 -5.98 4.31 -1.12
C PHE A 72 -6.33 3.92 -2.57
N SER A 73 -6.60 4.94 -3.40
CA SER A 73 -6.77 4.83 -4.85
C SER A 73 -6.40 6.15 -5.52
N MET A 74 -5.63 6.08 -6.61
CA MET A 74 -5.26 7.21 -7.47
C MET A 74 -5.88 7.11 -8.87
N SER A 75 -6.18 5.89 -9.32
CA SER A 75 -6.62 5.59 -10.69
C SER A 75 -8.06 6.05 -10.96
N THR A 76 -8.89 6.14 -9.91
CA THR A 76 -10.24 6.74 -9.98
C THR A 76 -10.22 8.27 -10.14
N ILE A 77 -9.08 8.92 -9.85
CA ILE A 77 -8.93 10.38 -9.84
C ILE A 77 -8.43 10.88 -11.20
N ALA A 78 -7.77 10.03 -11.99
CA ALA A 78 -7.16 10.37 -13.27
C ALA A 78 -8.13 10.36 -14.47
N THR A 79 -9.35 9.85 -14.33
CA THR A 79 -10.36 9.77 -15.41
C THR A 79 -11.11 11.08 -15.68
N GLY A 80 -10.77 12.18 -14.98
CA GLY A 80 -11.29 13.52 -15.27
C GLY A 80 -10.60 14.11 -16.51
N GLY A 81 -11.33 14.16 -17.63
CA GLY A 81 -10.83 14.43 -18.98
C GLY A 81 -10.05 15.74 -19.23
N THR A 82 -9.62 15.89 -20.48
CA THR A 82 -8.82 17.03 -21.00
C THR A 82 -9.60 18.35 -20.95
N GLY A 83 -9.54 19.02 -19.81
CA GLY A 83 -10.16 20.31 -19.55
C GLY A 83 -9.79 20.87 -18.17
N PRO A 84 -10.42 21.96 -17.68
CA PRO A 84 -10.20 22.50 -16.33
C PRO A 84 -10.42 21.48 -15.19
N GLN A 85 -11.06 20.33 -15.46
CA GLN A 85 -11.15 19.18 -14.56
C GLN A 85 -9.83 18.44 -14.32
N ALA A 86 -8.86 18.50 -15.24
CA ALA A 86 -7.53 17.90 -15.06
C ALA A 86 -6.75 18.55 -13.89
N GLN A 87 -6.96 19.86 -13.64
CA GLN A 87 -6.39 20.55 -12.47
C GLN A 87 -7.02 20.09 -11.14
N SER A 88 -8.29 19.65 -11.16
CA SER A 88 -8.96 19.05 -10.00
C SER A 88 -8.40 17.66 -9.70
N GLY A 89 -8.18 16.84 -10.74
CA GLY A 89 -7.57 15.51 -10.60
C GLY A 89 -6.17 15.55 -9.99
N TYR A 90 -5.31 16.49 -10.44
CA TYR A 90 -3.96 16.65 -9.87
C TYR A 90 -4.01 17.06 -8.38
N LYS A 91 -4.90 17.97 -8.00
CA LYS A 91 -5.08 18.38 -6.59
C LYS A 91 -5.54 17.20 -5.73
N GLN A 92 -6.50 16.41 -6.21
CA GLN A 92 -7.00 15.22 -5.52
C GLN A 92 -5.94 14.13 -5.39
N ALA A 93 -5.13 13.88 -6.43
CA ALA A 93 -4.03 12.93 -6.39
C ALA A 93 -2.95 13.36 -5.37
N ARG A 94 -2.65 14.66 -5.31
CA ARG A 94 -1.74 15.23 -4.30
C ARG A 94 -2.30 15.10 -2.89
N GLU A 95 -3.60 15.31 -2.70
CA GLU A 95 -4.27 15.11 -1.41
C GLU A 95 -4.27 13.64 -0.99
N ALA A 96 -4.57 12.71 -1.90
CA ALA A 96 -4.49 11.28 -1.66
C ALA A 96 -3.08 10.84 -1.25
N ARG A 97 -2.04 11.36 -1.93
CA ARG A 97 -0.64 11.16 -1.55
C ARG A 97 -0.35 11.71 -0.15
N ALA A 98 -0.75 12.94 0.14
CA ALA A 98 -0.50 13.56 1.45
C ALA A 98 -1.18 12.78 2.58
N ARG A 99 -2.41 12.32 2.36
CA ARG A 99 -3.18 11.47 3.28
C ARG A 99 -2.48 10.12 3.52
N LEU A 100 -1.99 9.48 2.45
CA LEU A 100 -1.23 8.24 2.55
C LEU A 100 0.07 8.43 3.35
N VAL A 101 0.86 9.46 3.03
CA VAL A 101 2.11 9.76 3.75
C VAL A 101 1.84 9.99 5.24
N SER A 102 0.82 10.77 5.59
CA SER A 102 0.45 11.01 6.98
C SER A 102 0.00 9.72 7.69
N ALA A 103 -0.80 8.87 7.04
CA ALA A 103 -1.22 7.59 7.60
C ALA A 103 -0.05 6.63 7.84
N VAL A 104 0.91 6.58 6.91
CA VAL A 104 2.14 5.79 7.04
C VAL A 104 2.96 6.30 8.23
N THR A 105 3.16 7.62 8.36
CA THR A 105 3.86 8.22 9.50
C THR A 105 3.16 7.91 10.83
N ILE A 106 1.83 8.02 10.88
CA ILE A 106 1.04 7.71 12.08
C ILE A 106 1.23 6.25 12.51
N LEU A 107 1.08 5.29 11.58
CA LEU A 107 1.23 3.87 11.91
C LEU A 107 2.67 3.50 12.24
N TYR A 108 3.65 4.14 11.60
CA TYR A 108 5.06 3.97 11.92
C TYR A 108 5.36 4.42 13.35
N VAL A 109 4.88 5.60 13.76
CA VAL A 109 5.12 6.18 15.10
C VAL A 109 4.30 5.47 16.20
N LEU A 110 3.11 4.96 15.88
CA LEU A 110 2.28 4.21 16.84
C LEU A 110 2.68 2.74 16.97
N SER A 111 3.53 2.23 16.08
CA SER A 111 3.97 0.82 16.12
C SER A 111 4.68 0.52 17.44
N PRO A 112 4.41 -0.63 18.06
CA PRO A 112 5.03 -0.98 19.33
C PRO A 112 6.54 -1.11 19.15
N VAL A 113 7.29 -0.51 20.08
CA VAL A 113 8.75 -0.63 20.13
C VAL A 113 9.08 -1.72 21.15
N PRO A 114 9.65 -2.86 20.75
CA PRO A 114 10.14 -3.86 21.69
C PRO A 114 11.09 -3.23 22.70
N LYS A 115 10.92 -3.52 23.99
CA LYS A 115 11.79 -2.99 25.06
C LYS A 115 13.25 -3.48 24.95
N GLN A 116 13.52 -4.48 24.10
CA GLN A 116 14.80 -5.16 23.93
C GLN A 116 15.39 -4.92 22.53
N LEU A 117 15.19 -3.73 21.96
CA LEU A 117 15.82 -3.35 20.70
C LEU A 117 17.32 -3.12 20.93
N GLN A 118 18.15 -4.01 20.39
CA GLN A 118 19.61 -3.90 20.43
C GLN A 118 20.13 -2.84 19.43
N SER A 119 19.40 -2.61 18.34
CA SER A 119 19.73 -1.59 17.35
C SER A 119 18.47 -0.91 16.77
N PRO A 120 18.51 0.39 16.41
CA PRO A 120 17.38 1.09 15.77
C PRO A 120 17.06 0.54 14.37
N SER A 121 17.95 -0.24 13.77
CA SER A 121 17.77 -0.95 12.49
C SER A 121 16.86 -2.18 12.60
N ASP A 122 16.68 -2.76 13.79
CA ASP A 122 15.83 -3.95 13.98
C ASP A 122 14.35 -3.61 14.18
N PHE A 123 14.00 -2.31 14.17
CA PHE A 123 12.63 -1.86 14.37
C PHE A 123 11.75 -2.21 13.16
N GLN A 124 10.80 -3.12 13.37
CA GLN A 124 9.78 -3.45 12.38
C GLN A 124 8.44 -2.77 12.73
N PRO A 125 7.90 -1.92 11.85
CA PRO A 125 6.62 -1.26 12.09
C PRO A 125 5.46 -2.24 11.83
N GLU A 126 5.19 -3.14 12.77
CA GLU A 126 4.19 -4.22 12.63
C GLU A 126 2.80 -3.69 12.22
N LEU A 127 2.37 -2.55 12.77
CA LEU A 127 1.05 -1.99 12.46
C LEU A 127 0.94 -1.52 11.01
N LEU A 128 2.03 -0.97 10.47
CA LEU A 128 2.12 -0.53 9.09
C LEU A 128 2.18 -1.74 8.15
N LEU A 129 3.03 -2.72 8.47
CA LEU A 129 3.16 -3.95 7.69
C LEU A 129 1.84 -4.71 7.61
N SER A 130 1.16 -4.90 8.75
CA SER A 130 -0.15 -5.54 8.80
C SER A 130 -1.20 -4.80 7.96
N ALA A 131 -1.22 -3.46 8.01
CA ALA A 131 -2.15 -2.66 7.21
C ALA A 131 -1.89 -2.80 5.70
N LEU A 132 -0.62 -2.80 5.28
CA LEU A 132 -0.22 -2.92 3.89
C LEU A 132 -0.44 -4.34 3.35
N GLN A 133 -0.12 -5.38 4.14
CA GLN A 133 -0.46 -6.77 3.81
C GLN A 133 -1.98 -6.95 3.66
N GLY A 134 -2.76 -6.37 4.58
CA GLY A 134 -4.22 -6.37 4.50
C GLY A 134 -4.75 -5.71 3.23
N TYR A 135 -4.17 -4.56 2.83
CA TYR A 135 -4.51 -3.90 1.57
C TYR A 135 -4.21 -4.78 0.35
N MET A 136 -3.00 -5.38 0.28
CA MET A 136 -2.62 -6.27 -0.83
C MET A 136 -3.56 -7.48 -0.95
N ASN A 137 -3.83 -8.16 0.17
CA ASN A 137 -4.73 -9.31 0.20
C ASN A 137 -6.16 -8.94 -0.22
N ALA A 138 -6.67 -7.80 0.26
CA ALA A 138 -7.99 -7.30 -0.13
C ALA A 138 -8.06 -6.96 -1.62
N ALA A 139 -7.02 -6.32 -2.17
CA ALA A 139 -6.94 -5.97 -3.58
C ALA A 139 -6.91 -7.22 -4.48
N ILE A 140 -6.11 -8.24 -4.12
CA ILE A 140 -6.03 -9.52 -4.84
C ILE A 140 -7.38 -10.24 -4.80
N LEU A 141 -7.97 -10.42 -3.60
CA LEU A 141 -9.23 -11.16 -3.43
C LEU A 141 -10.40 -10.48 -4.15
N SER A 142 -10.48 -9.15 -4.06
CA SER A 142 -11.50 -8.36 -4.77
C SER A 142 -11.37 -8.51 -6.29
N SER A 143 -10.14 -8.40 -6.81
CA SER A 143 -9.85 -8.55 -8.25
C SER A 143 -10.15 -9.96 -8.75
N LEU A 144 -9.80 -10.98 -7.96
CA LEU A 144 -10.07 -12.37 -8.27
C LEU A 144 -11.57 -12.66 -8.34
N ASN A 145 -12.36 -12.17 -7.38
CA ASN A 145 -13.81 -12.36 -7.35
C ASN A 145 -14.53 -11.61 -8.49
N ALA A 146 -14.01 -10.45 -8.91
CA ALA A 146 -14.53 -9.73 -10.07
C ALA A 146 -14.20 -10.50 -11.37
N LEU A 147 -12.93 -10.84 -11.57
CA LEU A 147 -12.46 -11.50 -12.78
C LEU A 147 -13.05 -12.90 -12.96
N SER A 148 -13.18 -13.68 -11.88
CA SER A 148 -13.81 -15.01 -11.92
C SER A 148 -15.26 -14.99 -12.41
N ARG A 149 -16.00 -13.89 -12.19
CA ARG A 149 -17.36 -13.71 -12.71
C ARG A 149 -17.36 -13.18 -14.14
N ALA A 150 -16.36 -12.37 -14.48
CA ALA A 150 -16.26 -11.73 -15.77
C ALA A 150 -15.82 -12.68 -16.89
N ILE A 151 -14.94 -13.65 -16.60
CA ILE A 151 -14.50 -14.64 -17.58
C ILE A 151 -15.65 -15.56 -18.06
N THR A 152 -16.72 -15.70 -17.26
CA THR A 152 -17.93 -16.45 -17.64
C THR A 152 -19.02 -15.55 -18.22
N THR A 153 -18.83 -14.23 -18.16
CA THR A 153 -19.81 -13.20 -18.57
C THR A 153 -19.11 -12.16 -19.46
N PRO A 154 -18.94 -12.45 -20.76
CA PRO A 154 -18.23 -11.58 -21.70
C PRO A 154 -18.59 -10.08 -21.66
N PRO A 155 -19.87 -9.64 -21.54
CA PRO A 155 -20.18 -8.21 -21.62
C PRO A 155 -19.62 -7.35 -20.47
N ILE A 156 -19.23 -7.96 -19.35
CA ILE A 156 -18.61 -7.23 -18.23
C ILE A 156 -17.09 -7.37 -18.18
N LEU A 157 -16.50 -8.19 -19.07
CA LEU A 157 -15.08 -8.53 -19.07
C LEU A 157 -14.19 -7.29 -19.18
N GLU A 158 -14.37 -6.50 -20.23
CA GLU A 158 -13.57 -5.29 -20.49
C GLU A 158 -13.63 -4.32 -19.31
N ARG A 159 -14.83 -4.09 -18.77
CA ARG A 159 -15.04 -3.23 -17.60
C ARG A 159 -14.24 -3.76 -16.40
N THR A 160 -14.36 -5.05 -16.08
CA THR A 160 -13.65 -5.63 -14.94
C THR A 160 -12.14 -5.63 -15.13
N LEU A 161 -11.65 -5.87 -16.36
CA LEU A 161 -10.21 -5.79 -16.67
C LEU A 161 -9.68 -4.37 -16.48
N ASN A 162 -10.44 -3.34 -16.89
CA ASN A 162 -10.09 -1.95 -16.62
C ASN A 162 -10.04 -1.63 -15.12
N GLU A 163 -10.98 -2.15 -14.33
CA GLU A 163 -10.97 -1.99 -12.87
C GLU A 163 -9.78 -2.72 -12.21
N VAL A 164 -9.42 -3.91 -12.70
CA VAL A 164 -8.25 -4.68 -12.21
C VAL A 164 -6.93 -3.98 -12.58
N ALA A 165 -6.82 -3.48 -13.82
CA ALA A 165 -5.68 -2.69 -14.25
C ALA A 165 -5.50 -1.43 -13.36
N ALA A 166 -6.59 -0.69 -13.10
CA ALA A 166 -6.58 0.47 -12.20
C ALA A 166 -6.14 0.12 -10.77
N LYS A 167 -6.56 -1.04 -10.23
CA LYS A 167 -6.08 -1.51 -8.92
C LYS A 167 -4.58 -1.81 -8.93
N CYS A 168 -4.05 -2.39 -9.99
CA CYS A 168 -2.62 -2.63 -10.13
C CYS A 168 -1.83 -1.32 -10.22
N GLN A 169 -2.35 -0.34 -10.96
CA GLN A 169 -1.78 1.01 -11.02
C GLN A 169 -1.75 1.70 -9.66
N ASP A 170 -2.79 1.53 -8.84
CA ASP A 170 -2.83 2.02 -7.45
C ASP A 170 -1.75 1.34 -6.60
N ILE A 171 -1.55 0.03 -6.75
CA ILE A 171 -0.48 -0.71 -6.04
C ILE A 171 0.90 -0.23 -6.49
N PHE A 172 1.10 0.02 -7.78
CA PHE A 172 2.37 0.54 -8.28
C PHE A 172 2.63 1.97 -7.77
N ALA A 173 1.60 2.81 -7.76
CA ALA A 173 1.65 4.14 -7.14
C ALA A 173 2.01 4.09 -5.66
N LEU A 174 1.43 3.14 -4.92
CA LEU A 174 1.73 2.91 -3.51
C LEU A 174 3.20 2.53 -3.31
N GLU A 175 3.74 1.60 -4.09
CA GLU A 175 5.15 1.20 -4.03
C GLU A 175 6.08 2.39 -4.30
N ALA A 176 5.81 3.17 -5.35
CA ALA A 176 6.60 4.34 -5.69
C ALA A 176 6.55 5.44 -4.60
N ILE A 177 5.40 5.62 -3.94
CA ILE A 177 5.27 6.57 -2.84
C ILE A 177 6.03 6.08 -1.62
N LEU A 178 5.87 4.81 -1.23
CA LEU A 178 6.58 4.20 -0.10
C LEU A 178 8.09 4.23 -0.32
N GLY A 179 8.55 4.00 -1.56
CA GLY A 179 9.97 4.04 -1.92
C GLY A 179 10.61 5.41 -1.76
N ASN A 180 9.80 6.47 -1.80
CA ASN A 180 10.22 7.86 -1.67
C ASN A 180 10.00 8.44 -0.26
N ILE A 181 9.36 7.70 0.66
CA ILE A 181 9.20 8.14 2.05
C ILE A 181 10.44 7.73 2.84
N ARG A 182 11.23 8.72 3.27
CA ARG A 182 12.28 8.53 4.26
C ARG A 182 11.65 8.08 5.58
N ALA A 183 12.22 7.07 6.23
CA ALA A 183 11.76 6.61 7.54
C ALA A 183 11.63 7.82 8.51
N PRO A 184 10.43 8.11 9.07
CA PRO A 184 10.26 9.19 10.03
C PRO A 184 11.14 8.94 11.25
N ALA A 185 11.68 10.00 11.86
CA ALA A 185 12.43 9.87 13.12
C ALA A 185 11.49 9.30 14.20
N HIS A 186 11.73 8.06 14.62
CA HIS A 186 10.91 7.43 15.65
C HIS A 186 11.31 8.01 17.01
N PRO A 187 10.43 8.69 17.73
CA PRO A 187 10.88 9.48 18.86
C PRO A 187 11.28 8.59 20.07
N LEU A 188 10.88 7.31 20.09
CA LEU A 188 11.31 6.30 21.09
C LEU A 188 12.63 5.61 20.74
N LEU A 189 13.19 5.84 19.55
CA LEU A 189 14.52 5.35 19.19
C LEU A 189 15.53 6.47 19.45
N PRO A 190 16.76 6.17 19.90
CA PRO A 190 17.81 7.16 19.99
C PRO A 190 17.95 7.83 18.62
N ALA A 191 17.90 9.16 18.58
CA ALA A 191 18.28 9.87 17.37
C ALA A 191 19.72 9.45 17.05
N ILE A 192 19.95 8.91 15.86
CA ILE A 192 21.31 8.72 15.36
C ILE A 192 21.89 10.14 15.26
N SER A 193 22.65 10.53 16.27
CA SER A 193 23.31 11.83 16.33
C SER A 193 24.13 12.00 15.06
N ALA A 194 23.84 13.06 14.30
CA ALA A 194 24.58 13.47 13.13
C ALA A 194 25.95 14.08 13.51
N SER A 195 26.71 13.44 14.40
CA SER A 195 27.92 14.02 14.98
C SER A 195 29.03 13.01 15.26
N ASP A 196 29.17 11.95 14.46
CA ASP A 196 30.45 11.25 14.34
C ASP A 196 30.49 10.38 13.07
N SER A 197 31.12 10.90 12.01
CA SER A 197 31.73 10.12 10.93
C SER A 197 32.42 11.06 9.94
N THR A 198 33.55 11.61 10.37
CA THR A 198 34.70 11.77 9.46
C THR A 198 35.18 10.37 9.06
N ASP A 199 34.49 9.73 8.13
CA ASP A 199 35.04 8.66 7.32
C ASP A 199 34.34 8.65 5.95
N LYS A 200 35.10 9.09 4.94
CA LYS A 200 34.72 9.06 3.54
C LYS A 200 34.73 7.59 3.09
N GLY A 201 33.57 6.97 2.92
CA GLY A 201 33.51 5.73 2.13
C GLY A 201 32.52 4.65 2.56
N SER A 202 31.28 4.96 2.94
CA SER A 202 30.15 4.08 2.60
C SER A 202 28.83 4.83 2.80
N SER A 203 27.95 4.66 1.82
CA SER A 203 26.64 5.28 1.68
C SER A 203 25.84 5.33 2.99
N SER A 204 25.42 6.54 3.38
CA SER A 204 24.19 6.76 4.14
C SER A 204 23.06 5.99 3.46
N SER A 205 22.77 4.80 3.96
CA SER A 205 21.81 3.88 3.37
C SER A 205 20.42 4.47 3.57
N ASN A 206 19.80 4.86 2.45
CA ASN A 206 18.41 5.25 2.36
C ASN A 206 17.52 4.09 2.86
N SER A 207 17.19 4.09 4.15
CA SER A 207 16.27 3.13 4.79
C SER A 207 14.83 3.41 4.36
N ASN A 208 14.54 3.06 3.10
CA ASN A 208 13.20 3.21 2.54
C ASN A 208 12.25 2.21 3.20
N LEU A 209 11.03 2.65 3.53
CA LEU A 209 10.00 1.83 4.19
C LEU A 209 9.53 0.61 3.36
N VAL A 210 9.97 0.53 2.11
CA VAL A 210 9.68 -0.56 1.17
C VAL A 210 10.48 -1.82 1.48
N GLN A 211 11.72 -1.70 1.96
CA GLN A 211 12.56 -2.88 2.20
C GLN A 211 11.97 -3.84 3.26
N PRO A 212 11.48 -3.37 4.43
CA PRO A 212 10.81 -4.24 5.40
C PRO A 212 9.55 -4.89 4.84
N LEU A 213 8.82 -4.19 3.96
CA LEU A 213 7.61 -4.71 3.32
C LEU A 213 7.92 -5.79 2.28
N HIS A 214 8.95 -5.58 1.48
CA HIS A 214 9.46 -6.55 0.51
C HIS A 214 9.94 -7.83 1.22
N ALA A 215 10.67 -7.68 2.34
CA ALA A 215 11.05 -8.81 3.17
C ALA A 215 9.83 -9.52 3.80
N ALA A 216 8.85 -8.79 4.34
CA ALA A 216 7.67 -9.38 4.97
C ALA A 216 6.72 -10.09 3.98
N LEU A 217 6.81 -9.78 2.69
CA LEU A 217 6.03 -10.41 1.62
C LEU A 217 6.88 -11.36 0.75
N ASP A 218 8.17 -11.53 1.06
CA ASP A 218 9.16 -12.26 0.25
C ASP A 218 9.12 -11.86 -1.24
N THR A 219 8.98 -10.56 -1.53
CA THR A 219 8.80 -10.03 -2.88
C THR A 219 9.74 -8.90 -3.20
N THR A 220 10.07 -8.75 -4.48
CA THR A 220 10.92 -7.66 -4.98
C THR A 220 10.12 -6.52 -5.61
N SER A 221 8.80 -6.70 -5.79
CA SER A 221 7.88 -5.72 -6.39
C SER A 221 6.43 -6.07 -6.05
N LEU A 222 5.64 -5.08 -5.64
CA LEU A 222 4.24 -5.26 -5.24
C LEU A 222 3.30 -5.58 -6.42
N PRO A 223 3.37 -4.89 -7.57
CA PRO A 223 2.62 -5.26 -8.76
C PRO A 223 2.94 -6.67 -9.26
N SER A 224 4.22 -7.09 -9.20
CA SER A 224 4.61 -8.46 -9.57
C SER A 224 3.97 -9.50 -8.65
N TYR A 225 3.96 -9.25 -7.35
CA TYR A 225 3.27 -10.10 -6.38
C TYR A 225 1.77 -10.18 -6.64
N PHE A 226 1.14 -9.04 -6.93
CA PHE A 226 -0.29 -8.95 -7.26
C PHE A 226 -0.64 -9.83 -8.46
N TRP A 227 0.07 -9.69 -9.58
CA TRP A 227 -0.22 -10.47 -10.79
C TRP A 227 0.03 -11.97 -10.60
N ARG A 228 1.12 -12.36 -9.92
CA ARG A 228 1.42 -13.78 -9.67
C ARG A 228 0.39 -14.44 -8.75
N SER A 229 0.01 -13.77 -7.66
CA SER A 229 -0.99 -14.26 -6.72
C SER A 229 -2.40 -14.31 -7.33
N LEU A 230 -2.73 -13.32 -8.17
CA LEU A 230 -3.97 -13.31 -8.92
C LEU A 230 -4.02 -14.45 -9.94
N ALA A 231 -2.94 -14.65 -10.69
CA ALA A 231 -2.83 -15.71 -11.69
C ALA A 231 -2.94 -17.12 -11.07
N SER A 232 -2.21 -17.40 -9.97
CA SER A 232 -2.27 -18.70 -9.30
C SER A 232 -3.68 -19.03 -8.80
N SER A 233 -4.35 -18.05 -8.19
CA SER A 233 -5.71 -18.20 -7.69
C SER A 233 -6.76 -18.30 -8.81
N LEU A 234 -6.54 -17.58 -9.91
CA LEU A 234 -7.42 -17.60 -11.08
C LEU A 234 -7.32 -18.92 -11.84
N ALA A 235 -6.12 -19.50 -11.94
CA ALA A 235 -5.90 -20.81 -12.57
C ALA A 235 -6.76 -21.90 -11.94
N MET A 236 -6.78 -21.96 -10.60
CA MET A 236 -7.61 -22.91 -9.86
C MET A 236 -9.11 -22.74 -10.19
N ARG A 237 -9.60 -21.49 -10.27
CA ARG A 237 -11.01 -21.20 -10.59
C ARG A 237 -11.36 -21.46 -12.06
N ALA A 238 -10.47 -21.12 -12.98
CA ALA A 238 -10.65 -21.39 -14.40
C ALA A 238 -10.72 -22.90 -14.67
N GLN A 239 -9.87 -23.68 -14.00
CA GLN A 239 -9.91 -25.13 -14.05
C GLN A 239 -11.23 -25.68 -13.52
N GLU A 240 -11.74 -25.17 -12.39
CA GLU A 240 -13.04 -25.57 -11.84
C GLU A 240 -14.19 -25.36 -12.84
N PHE A 241 -14.23 -24.22 -13.54
CA PHE A 241 -15.26 -23.97 -14.56
C PHE A 241 -15.17 -24.93 -15.74
N LEU A 242 -13.95 -25.34 -16.12
CA LEU A 242 -13.73 -26.24 -17.24
C LEU A 242 -14.03 -27.69 -16.88
N THR A 243 -13.66 -28.15 -15.68
CA THR A 243 -13.95 -29.51 -15.19
C THR A 243 -15.45 -29.70 -14.92
N ARG A 244 -16.12 -28.67 -14.40
CA ARG A 244 -17.58 -28.69 -14.18
C ARG A 244 -18.38 -28.67 -15.48
N GLY A 245 -17.77 -28.22 -16.57
CA GLY A 245 -18.40 -28.13 -17.89
C GLY A 245 -19.55 -27.12 -17.95
N GLY A 246 -20.38 -27.24 -18.99
CA GLY A 246 -21.57 -26.39 -19.19
C GLY A 246 -21.33 -25.14 -20.04
N VAL A 247 -22.20 -24.14 -19.88
CA VAL A 247 -22.19 -22.89 -20.69
C VAL A 247 -20.95 -22.06 -20.42
N ALA A 248 -20.49 -21.99 -19.17
CA ALA A 248 -19.27 -21.28 -18.79
C ALA A 248 -18.02 -21.86 -19.50
N ALA A 249 -17.86 -23.19 -19.49
CA ALA A 249 -16.77 -23.87 -20.19
C ALA A 249 -16.82 -23.64 -21.72
N ARG A 250 -18.01 -23.69 -22.32
CA ARG A 250 -18.19 -23.40 -23.77
C ARG A 250 -17.83 -21.96 -24.11
N THR A 251 -18.28 -21.01 -23.30
CA THR A 251 -17.99 -19.57 -23.48
C THR A 251 -16.50 -19.30 -23.35
N LEU A 252 -15.84 -19.91 -22.35
CA LEU A 252 -14.40 -19.77 -22.15
C LEU A 252 -13.60 -20.35 -23.32
N ARG A 253 -13.99 -21.51 -23.85
CA ARG A 253 -13.34 -22.13 -25.03
C ARG A 253 -13.56 -21.29 -26.30
N ALA A 254 -14.78 -20.82 -26.56
CA ALA A 254 -15.11 -20.02 -27.73
C ALA A 254 -14.45 -18.63 -27.70
N GLY A 255 -14.31 -18.03 -26.52
CA GLY A 255 -13.71 -16.71 -26.31
C GLY A 255 -12.21 -16.73 -25.99
N LYS A 256 -11.54 -17.89 -26.06
CA LYS A 256 -10.17 -18.10 -25.58
C LYS A 256 -9.19 -17.07 -26.16
N ASP A 257 -9.19 -16.86 -27.47
CA ASP A 257 -8.21 -15.97 -28.12
C ASP A 257 -8.50 -14.49 -27.91
N HIS A 258 -9.77 -14.11 -27.76
CA HIS A 258 -10.13 -12.75 -27.34
C HIS A 258 -9.68 -12.49 -25.90
N LEU A 259 -9.97 -13.43 -24.99
CA LEU A 259 -9.58 -13.35 -23.58
C LEU A 259 -8.05 -13.28 -23.39
N LYS A 260 -7.26 -14.01 -24.19
CA LYS A 260 -5.79 -13.89 -24.19
C LYS A 260 -5.33 -12.46 -24.47
N ARG A 261 -5.91 -11.81 -25.49
CA ARG A 261 -5.54 -10.45 -25.89
C ARG A 261 -5.93 -9.45 -24.81
N GLU A 262 -7.17 -9.49 -24.34
CA GLU A 262 -7.68 -8.58 -23.33
C GLU A 262 -6.94 -8.70 -21.99
N VAL A 263 -6.61 -9.92 -21.56
CA VAL A 263 -5.84 -10.15 -20.32
C VAL A 263 -4.40 -9.67 -20.48
N ARG A 264 -3.75 -9.92 -21.63
CA ARG A 264 -2.41 -9.39 -21.90
C ARG A 264 -2.40 -7.87 -21.84
N GLU A 265 -3.34 -7.22 -22.52
CA GLU A 265 -3.45 -5.76 -22.55
C GLU A 265 -3.77 -5.20 -21.16
N CYS A 266 -4.64 -5.86 -20.40
CA CYS A 266 -4.95 -5.50 -19.01
C CYS A 266 -3.70 -5.47 -18.12
N VAL A 267 -2.84 -6.49 -18.21
CA VAL A 267 -1.59 -6.54 -17.44
C VAL A 267 -0.65 -5.41 -17.87
N LEU A 268 -0.45 -5.22 -19.18
CA LEU A 268 0.42 -4.17 -19.72
C LEU A 268 -0.09 -2.75 -19.38
N ARG A 269 -1.40 -2.56 -19.34
CA ARG A 269 -2.01 -1.29 -18.92
C ARG A 269 -1.89 -1.09 -17.41
N GLY A 270 -2.13 -2.14 -16.64
CA GLY A 270 -2.07 -2.11 -15.17
C GLY A 270 -0.65 -1.92 -14.64
N SER A 271 0.36 -2.32 -15.40
CA SER A 271 1.77 -2.17 -15.04
C SER A 271 2.40 -0.85 -15.47
N GLN A 272 1.64 0.08 -16.04
CA GLN A 272 2.10 1.44 -16.32
C GLN A 272 1.87 2.34 -15.10
N LEU A 273 2.86 3.17 -14.75
CA LEU A 273 2.65 4.20 -13.73
C LEU A 273 1.57 5.18 -14.18
N PRO A 274 0.60 5.55 -13.31
CA PRO A 274 -0.30 6.66 -13.59
C PRO A 274 0.48 7.92 -13.99
N THR A 275 0.07 8.56 -15.08
CA THR A 275 0.67 9.80 -15.59
C THR A 275 0.64 10.95 -14.57
N SER A 276 -0.26 10.88 -13.59
CA SER A 276 -0.34 11.80 -12.44
C SER A 276 0.89 11.78 -11.53
N ILE A 277 1.64 10.68 -11.50
CA ILE A 277 2.89 10.52 -10.73
C ILE A 277 4.11 10.90 -11.58
N LEU A 278 4.08 10.58 -12.87
CA LEU A 278 5.16 10.89 -13.83
C LEU A 278 5.45 12.40 -13.96
N GLY A 279 4.46 13.26 -13.67
CA GLY A 279 4.67 14.71 -13.60
C GLY A 279 5.62 15.18 -12.48
N ALA A 280 5.81 14.37 -11.44
CA ALA A 280 6.77 14.64 -10.35
C ALA A 280 8.15 14.02 -10.59
N GLU A 281 8.23 12.96 -11.40
CA GLU A 281 9.45 12.14 -11.59
C GLU A 281 10.22 12.48 -12.88
N ARG A 282 9.62 13.23 -13.82
CA ARG A 282 10.29 13.74 -15.05
C ARG A 282 11.54 14.60 -14.81
N ARG A 283 11.92 14.89 -13.56
CA ARG A 283 13.15 15.61 -13.22
C ARG A 283 14.34 14.72 -12.94
N LEU A 284 14.18 13.40 -12.76
CA LEU A 284 15.29 12.52 -12.36
C LEU A 284 15.24 11.18 -13.13
N GLY A 285 15.69 11.21 -14.39
CA GLY A 285 16.47 10.11 -14.98
C GLY A 285 15.78 8.78 -15.29
N SER A 286 14.58 8.77 -15.88
CA SER A 286 14.07 7.57 -16.57
C SER A 286 14.35 7.68 -18.07
N GLU A 287 15.52 7.21 -18.49
CA GLU A 287 15.80 6.96 -19.90
C GLU A 287 14.97 5.76 -20.39
N THR A 288 14.31 5.98 -21.52
CA THR A 288 13.92 4.97 -22.53
C THR A 288 12.86 3.93 -22.16
N GLY A 289 11.65 4.16 -22.70
CA GLY A 289 10.47 3.30 -22.66
C GLY A 289 10.55 1.98 -23.45
N THR A 290 11.69 1.29 -23.48
CA THR A 290 11.83 -0.02 -24.14
C THR A 290 12.10 -1.17 -23.15
N THR A 291 12.54 -0.87 -21.93
CA THR A 291 12.90 -1.89 -20.93
C THR A 291 11.68 -2.32 -20.10
N SER A 292 10.77 -1.38 -19.82
CA SER A 292 9.58 -1.66 -19.00
C SER A 292 8.59 -2.61 -19.68
N GLU A 293 8.44 -2.53 -21.01
CA GLU A 293 7.54 -3.42 -21.77
C GLU A 293 7.99 -4.88 -21.66
N ARG A 294 9.29 -5.18 -21.81
CA ARG A 294 9.84 -6.54 -21.65
C ARG A 294 9.74 -7.08 -20.23
N THR A 295 9.73 -6.21 -19.21
CA THR A 295 9.64 -6.64 -17.80
C THR A 295 8.26 -7.25 -17.48
N TRP A 296 7.18 -6.73 -18.06
CA TRP A 296 5.82 -7.17 -17.74
C TRP A 296 5.26 -8.23 -18.68
N GLU A 297 5.96 -8.54 -19.79
CA GLU A 297 5.58 -9.62 -20.70
C GLU A 297 5.53 -10.99 -20.02
N ARG A 298 6.43 -11.26 -19.07
CA ARG A 298 6.44 -12.50 -18.29
C ARG A 298 5.19 -12.62 -17.43
N GLU A 299 4.83 -11.57 -16.71
CA GLU A 299 3.67 -11.51 -15.83
C GLU A 299 2.37 -11.57 -16.65
N ALA A 300 2.35 -10.95 -17.84
CA ALA A 300 1.26 -11.09 -18.80
C ALA A 300 1.13 -12.53 -19.31
N ALA A 301 2.24 -13.20 -19.63
CA ALA A 301 2.24 -14.60 -20.07
C ALA A 301 1.74 -15.54 -18.95
N VAL A 302 2.14 -15.30 -17.70
CA VAL A 302 1.67 -16.07 -16.53
C VAL A 302 0.17 -15.88 -16.32
N MET A 303 -0.33 -14.65 -16.42
CA MET A 303 -1.75 -14.34 -16.26
C MET A 303 -2.61 -14.93 -17.40
N VAL A 304 -2.13 -14.84 -18.64
CA VAL A 304 -2.79 -15.49 -19.79
C VAL A 304 -2.74 -17.01 -19.66
N GLY A 305 -1.62 -17.57 -19.20
CA GLY A 305 -1.45 -18.98 -18.91
C GLY A 305 -2.45 -19.48 -17.87
N ALA A 306 -2.65 -18.72 -16.77
CA ALA A 306 -3.63 -19.08 -15.75
C ALA A 306 -5.06 -19.25 -16.29
N VAL A 307 -5.42 -18.50 -17.33
CA VAL A 307 -6.76 -18.56 -17.92
C VAL A 307 -6.89 -19.60 -19.03
N THR A 308 -5.77 -19.94 -19.70
CA THR A 308 -5.78 -20.70 -20.96
C THR A 308 -5.03 -22.02 -20.96
N ASN A 309 -4.04 -22.19 -20.08
CA ASN A 309 -3.36 -23.46 -19.79
C ASN A 309 -4.15 -24.21 -18.73
N VAL A 310 -5.32 -24.68 -19.12
CA VAL A 310 -5.94 -25.83 -18.47
C VAL A 310 -5.71 -26.99 -19.42
N PRO A 311 -5.05 -28.07 -18.98
CA PRO A 311 -4.62 -29.14 -19.88
C PRO A 311 -5.84 -29.72 -20.60
N ASP A 312 -5.82 -29.62 -21.92
CA ASP A 312 -6.70 -30.41 -22.78
C ASP A 312 -6.33 -31.88 -22.54
N ARG A 313 -7.23 -32.62 -21.89
CA ARG A 313 -7.22 -34.09 -21.82
C ARG A 313 -8.45 -34.60 -22.57
#